data_AF-A0A920FU37-F1
#
_entry.id   AF-A0A920FU37-F1
#
_cell.length_a   1.000
_cell.length_b   1.000
_cell.length_c   1.000
_cell.angle_alpha   90.00
_cell.angle_beta   90.00
_cell.angle_gamma   90.00
#
_symmetry.space_group_name_H-M   'P 1'
#
loop_
_entity.id
_entity.type
_entity.pdbx_description
1 polymer ?
#
loop_
_entity_poly.entity_id
_entity_poly.type
_entity_poly.pdbx_seq_one_letter_code
_entity_poly.pdbx_strand_id
1 'polypeptide(L)' 'MHFVGLAGMPRRIPDYPVQFADFNAIASVGAFGFGLSQLLFVYILYNTLKKM' A
#
# COMPACT_ATOMS: atom_id res chain seq x y z
N MET A 1 -9.07 -2.26 -1.19
CA MET A 1 -9.23 -3.65 -1.72
C MET A 1 -10.58 -4.29 -1.43
N HIS A 2 -11.23 -4.04 -0.27
CA HIS A 2 -12.53 -4.68 0.04
C HIS A 2 -13.64 -4.35 -0.97
N PHE A 3 -13.78 -3.07 -1.34
CA PHE A 3 -14.78 -2.60 -2.33
C PHE A 3 -14.56 -3.18 -3.73
N VAL A 4 -13.30 -3.35 -4.14
CA VAL A 4 -12.92 -3.92 -5.45
C VAL A 4 -13.24 -5.42 -5.52
N GLY A 5 -13.06 -6.15 -4.41
CA GLY A 5 -13.45 -7.55 -4.30
C GLY A 5 -14.96 -7.76 -4.27
N LEU A 6 -15.72 -6.88 -3.61
CA LEU A 6 -17.18 -6.88 -3.62
C LEU A 6 -17.76 -6.57 -5.01
N ALA A 7 -17.09 -5.70 -5.76
CA ALA A 7 -17.46 -5.37 -7.14
C ALA A 7 -17.00 -6.43 -8.17
N GLY A 8 -16.50 -7.59 -7.71
CA GLY A 8 -16.29 -8.77 -8.56
C GLY A 8 -14.95 -8.80 -9.30
N MET A 9 -13.98 -7.95 -8.95
CA MET A 9 -12.66 -8.00 -9.58
C MET A 9 -11.97 -9.33 -9.24
N PRO A 10 -11.57 -10.14 -10.25
CA PRO A 10 -10.86 -11.38 -9.99
C PRO A 10 -9.46 -11.08 -9.44
N ARG A 11 -8.83 -12.05 -8.77
CA ARG A 11 -7.49 -11.87 -8.17
C ARG A 11 -6.41 -12.27 -9.20
N ARG A 12 -5.23 -11.66 -9.09
CA ARG A 12 -4.02 -11.99 -9.90
C ARG A 12 -4.11 -11.63 -11.40
N ILE A 13 -4.83 -10.57 -11.76
CA ILE A 13 -4.80 -10.03 -13.13
C ILE A 13 -3.86 -8.81 -13.16
N PRO A 14 -2.92 -8.74 -14.11
CA PRO A 14 -2.06 -7.58 -14.28
C PRO A 14 -2.82 -6.34 -14.77
N ASP A 15 -3.84 -6.52 -15.62
CA ASP A 15 -4.69 -5.44 -16.14
C ASP A 15 -6.11 -5.50 -15.56
N TYR A 16 -6.71 -4.33 -15.32
CA TYR A 16 -8.06 -4.22 -14.76
C TYR A 16 -8.95 -3.30 -15.60
N PRO A 17 -10.27 -3.57 -15.65
CA PRO A 17 -11.24 -2.67 -16.26
C PRO A 17 -11.18 -1.26 -15.63
N VAL A 18 -11.45 -0.23 -16.43
CA VAL A 18 -11.44 1.20 -16.01
C VAL A 18 -12.32 1.49 -14.78
N GLN A 19 -13.34 0.66 -14.53
CA GLN A 19 -14.26 0.76 -13.39
C GLN A 19 -13.59 0.52 -12.03
N PHE A 20 -12.44 -0.17 -12.00
CA PHE A 20 -11.68 -0.46 -10.79
C PHE A 20 -10.44 0.43 -10.64
N ALA A 21 -10.20 1.34 -11.59
CA ALA A 21 -9.00 2.17 -11.63
C ALA A 21 -8.88 3.08 -10.40
N ASP A 22 -9.96 3.72 -9.98
CA ASP A 22 -9.94 4.68 -8.88
C ASP A 22 -9.53 4.03 -7.54
N PHE A 23 -10.18 2.92 -7.20
CA PHE A 23 -9.88 2.20 -5.96
C PHE A 23 -8.50 1.52 -5.98
N ASN A 24 -8.02 1.08 -7.16
CA ASN A 24 -6.66 0.55 -7.30
C ASN A 24 -5.60 1.66 -7.23
N ALA A 25 -5.87 2.86 -7.77
CA ALA A 25 -4.98 4.00 -7.67
C ALA A 25 -4.81 4.46 -6.20
N ILE A 26 -5.91 4.56 -5.46
CA ILE A 26 -5.87 4.88 -4.01
C ILE A 26 -5.08 3.81 -3.24
N ALA A 27 -5.28 2.53 -3.56
CA ALA A 27 -4.55 1.44 -2.91
C ALA A 27 -3.04 1.50 -3.21
N SER A 28 -2.65 1.83 -4.44
CA SER A 28 -1.24 2.03 -4.83
C SER A 28 -0.60 3.20 -4.08
N VAL A 29 -1.28 4.34 -3.98
CA VAL A 29 -0.79 5.50 -3.20
C VAL A 29 -0.62 5.12 -1.72
N GLY A 30 -1.57 4.40 -1.14
CA GLY A 30 -1.47 3.88 0.23
C GLY A 30 -0.29 2.91 0.42
N ALA A 31 0.00 2.07 -0.58
CA ALA A 31 1.15 1.16 -0.54
C ALA A 31 2.49 1.91 -0.54
N PHE A 32 2.61 3.00 -1.30
CA PHE A 32 3.79 3.87 -1.23
C PHE A 32 3.94 4.53 0.14
N GLY A 33 2.85 5.01 0.74
CA GLY A 33 2.85 5.55 2.10
C GLY A 33 3.30 4.52 3.15
N PHE A 34 2.85 3.27 3.01
CA PHE A 34 3.31 2.17 3.86
C PHE A 34 4.80 1.88 3.70
N GLY A 35 5.32 1.91 2.47
CA GLY A 35 6.75 1.77 2.20
C GLY A 35 7.58 2.88 2.87
N LEU A 36 7.11 4.13 2.84
CA LEU A 36 7.77 5.24 3.55
C LEU A 36 7.75 5.06 5.07
N SER A 37 6.65 4.52 5.63
CA SER A 37 6.54 4.22 7.06
C SER A 37 7.58 3.19 7.53
N GLN A 38 7.93 2.21 6.68
CA GLN A 38 8.98 1.23 6.99
C GLN A 38 10.37 1.89 7.12
N LEU A 39 10.68 2.91 6.31
CA LEU A 39 11.93 3.67 6.44
C LEU A 39 11.97 4.46 7.75
N LEU A 40 10.85 5.07 8.14
CA LEU A 40 10.73 5.77 9.43
C LEU A 40 10.92 4.81 10.61
N PHE A 41 10.38 3.59 10.53
CA PHE A 41 10.57 2.57 11.55
C PHE A 41 12.06 2.24 11.77
N VAL A 42 12.81 2.02 10.69
CA VAL A 42 14.26 1.75 10.79
C VAL A 42 15.03 2.96 11.33
N TYR A 43 14.65 4.17 10.92
CA TYR A 43 15.27 5.40 11.42
C TYR A 43 15.09 5.59 12.94
N ILE A 44 13.86 5.38 13.44
CA ILE A 44 13.57 5.46 14.87
C ILE A 44 14.35 4.39 15.63
N LEU A 45 14.39 3.16 15.10
CA LEU A 45 15.14 2.06 15.72
C LEU A 45 16.64 2.36 15.83
N TYR A 46 17.25 2.90 14.76
CA TYR A 46 18.65 3.32 14.78
C TYR A 46 18.90 4.42 15.82
N ASN A 47 18.03 5.43 15.89
CA ASN A 47 18.18 6.51 16.85
C ASN A 47 18.06 6.02 18.30
N THR A 48 17.14 5.09 18.57
CA THR A 48 17.00 4.46 19.90
C THR A 48 18.24 3.65 20.28
N LEU A 49 18.80 2.85 19.37
CA LEU A 49 20.00 2.06 19.62
C LEU A 49 21.24 2.92 19.84
N LYS A 50 21.37 4.04 19.13
CA LYS A 50 22.50 4.99 19.30
C LYS A 50 22.42 5.78 20.61
N LYS A 51 21.22 5.97 21.15
CA LYS A 51 20.97 6.79 22.34
C LYS A 51 21.08 5.99 23.65
N MET A 52 21.24 4.67 23.54
CA MET A 52 21.57 3.75 24.63
C MET A 52 23.10 3.65 24.78
#